data_AF-A0A143XJQ9-F1
#
_entry.id   AF-A0A143XJQ9-F1
#
_cell.length_a   1.000
_cell.length_b   1.000
_cell.length_c   1.000
_cell.angle_alpha   90.00
_cell.angle_beta   90.00
_cell.angle_gamma   90.00
#
_symmetry.space_group_name_H-M   'P 1'
#
loop_
_entity.id
_entity.type
_entity.pdbx_description
1 polymer ?
#
loop_
_entity_poly.entity_id
_entity_poly.type
_entity_poly.pdbx_seq_one_letter_code
_entity_poly.pdbx_strand_id
1 'polypeptide(L)'
;MGRKRIVYKCGFIDSCAMHGFNKRYSEVRATEIKSAMRYWWRAISLFLSEEELLEKEQELFGSTKQISPFTIYAKQRDEKYFIVVLEENKEGVELENYAALFELACILGGFGRGVRKESGNCFILEKLELGLDGNQDIEINRYKLKDQNDIVCRILELIREIQQWSLGKRSITVTKKINRDFKCKVITSGQCSNSYPSIEEIWIGNRKINIKILMNTVKKAKRDLEKNKKCQYKFKNIRYASPVYASSYPVLNEEGEFDLKLVIPIITFLSNTFLNKLDENIEEESQYENYKTEFRKKVFLR
;
A
#
# COMPACT_ATOMS: atom_id res chain seq x y z
N MET A 1 22.52 26.33 0.15
CA MET A 1 21.94 25.62 1.31
C MET A 1 21.64 24.20 0.87
N GLY A 2 21.95 23.19 1.68
CA GLY A 2 21.56 21.81 1.37
C GLY A 2 20.04 21.67 1.38
N ARG A 3 19.54 20.55 0.86
CA ARG A 3 18.12 20.19 0.87
C ARG A 3 17.91 19.05 1.84
N LYS A 4 16.83 19.08 2.60
CA LYS A 4 16.40 17.94 3.43
C LYS A 4 16.19 16.71 2.56
N ARG A 5 16.60 15.55 3.07
CA ARG A 5 16.41 14.27 2.41
C ARG A 5 16.00 13.19 3.39
N ILE A 6 15.11 12.30 2.96
CA ILE A 6 14.83 11.03 3.65
C ILE A 6 15.27 9.91 2.72
N VAL A 7 16.22 9.09 3.17
CA VAL A 7 16.77 7.97 2.43
C VAL A 7 16.25 6.67 3.03
N TYR A 8 15.72 5.81 2.17
CA TYR A 8 15.25 4.48 2.50
C TYR A 8 16.09 3.43 1.82
N LYS A 9 16.49 2.42 2.59
CA LYS A 9 16.97 1.15 2.06
C LYS A 9 15.83 0.14 2.12
N CYS A 10 15.43 -0.35 0.96
CA CYS A 10 14.28 -1.24 0.83
C CYS A 10 14.69 -2.59 0.27
N GLY A 11 13.92 -3.62 0.61
CA GLY A 11 14.09 -4.99 0.15
C GLY A 11 12.83 -5.50 -0.54
N PHE A 12 12.99 -6.41 -1.49
CA PHE A 12 11.90 -7.17 -2.08
C PHE A 12 11.62 -8.45 -1.30
N ILE A 13 10.35 -8.74 -1.06
CA ILE A 13 9.89 -9.98 -0.42
C ILE A 13 9.77 -11.10 -1.46
N ASP A 14 9.33 -10.74 -2.66
CA ASP A 14 9.14 -11.65 -3.80
C ASP A 14 9.67 -11.03 -5.09
N SER A 15 9.58 -11.77 -6.21
CA SER A 15 10.08 -11.30 -7.49
C SER A 15 9.31 -10.06 -7.95
N CYS A 16 10.00 -8.92 -8.07
CA CYS A 16 9.44 -7.73 -8.71
C CYS A 16 9.68 -7.79 -10.22
N ALA A 17 8.61 -7.81 -11.02
CA ALA A 17 8.71 -7.75 -12.47
C ALA A 17 8.50 -6.30 -12.95
N MET A 18 9.58 -5.54 -13.08
CA MET A 18 9.56 -4.20 -13.70
C MET A 18 10.21 -4.29 -15.07
N HIS A 19 9.54 -3.74 -16.09
CA HIS A 19 10.07 -3.73 -17.46
C HIS A 19 11.02 -2.54 -17.61
N GLY A 20 12.31 -2.81 -17.36
CA GLY A 20 13.42 -1.88 -17.52
C GLY A 20 14.01 -1.87 -18.95
N PHE A 21 14.89 -0.91 -19.23
CA PHE A 21 15.75 -0.97 -20.42
C PHE A 21 16.70 -2.18 -20.35
N ASN A 22 17.15 -2.53 -19.15
CA ASN A 22 17.97 -3.70 -18.90
C ASN A 22 17.09 -4.94 -18.65
N LYS A 23 17.21 -5.95 -19.52
CA LYS A 23 16.45 -7.21 -19.40
C LYS A 23 16.98 -8.15 -18.29
N ARG A 24 18.17 -7.89 -17.73
CA ARG A 24 18.79 -8.77 -16.72
C ARG A 24 18.27 -8.53 -15.32
N TYR A 25 17.92 -7.29 -14.97
CA TYR A 25 17.46 -6.93 -13.63
C TYR A 25 16.23 -6.02 -13.69
N SER A 26 15.31 -6.23 -12.76
CA SER A 26 14.16 -5.35 -12.55
C SER A 26 14.65 -3.96 -12.15
N GLU A 27 14.24 -2.93 -12.89
CA GLU A 27 14.63 -1.54 -12.65
C GLU A 27 13.54 -0.85 -11.80
N VAL A 28 13.84 -0.53 -10.53
CA VAL A 28 12.96 0.33 -9.72
C VAL A 28 12.99 1.76 -10.22
N ARG A 29 11.83 2.26 -10.63
CA ARG A 29 11.64 3.60 -11.18
C ARG A 29 10.93 4.50 -10.17
N ALA A 30 11.46 5.71 -10.01
CA ALA A 30 10.86 6.73 -9.17
C ALA A 30 9.40 7.05 -9.56
N THR A 31 9.06 6.98 -10.85
CA THR A 31 7.70 7.20 -11.36
C THR A 31 6.71 6.15 -10.87
N GLU A 32 7.12 4.89 -10.74
CA GLU A 32 6.25 3.83 -10.22
C GLU A 32 6.02 3.98 -8.72
N ILE A 33 7.07 4.32 -7.96
CA ILE A 33 6.95 4.63 -6.54
C ILE A 33 5.99 5.79 -6.32
N LYS A 34 6.18 6.90 -7.07
CA LYS A 34 5.31 8.07 -6.97
C LYS A 34 3.85 7.74 -7.34
N SER A 35 3.66 6.87 -8.33
CA SER A 35 2.32 6.42 -8.74
C SER A 35 1.64 5.59 -7.65
N ALA A 36 2.38 4.72 -6.96
CA ALA A 36 1.86 3.95 -5.83
C ALA A 36 1.51 4.87 -4.64
N MET A 37 2.35 5.86 -4.34
CA MET A 37 2.05 6.86 -3.30
C MET A 37 0.77 7.64 -3.62
N ARG A 38 0.61 8.15 -4.86
CA ARG A 38 -0.61 8.82 -5.33
C ARG A 38 -1.84 7.91 -5.22
N TYR A 39 -1.68 6.63 -5.59
CA TYR A 39 -2.75 5.66 -5.51
C TYR A 39 -3.23 5.46 -4.08
N TRP A 40 -2.32 5.20 -3.15
CA TRP A 40 -2.69 4.98 -1.75
C TRP A 40 -3.19 6.25 -1.06
N TRP A 41 -2.65 7.42 -1.40
CA TRP A 41 -3.20 8.71 -0.96
C TRP A 41 -4.68 8.85 -1.38
N ARG A 42 -5.00 8.64 -2.66
CA ARG A 42 -6.40 8.67 -3.12
C ARG A 42 -7.27 7.66 -2.39
N ALA A 43 -6.75 6.46 -2.15
CA ALA A 43 -7.50 5.40 -1.50
C ALA A 43 -7.88 5.72 -0.04
N ILE A 44 -7.17 6.62 0.63
CA ILE A 44 -7.50 7.07 2.00
C ILE A 44 -8.18 8.44 2.08
N SER A 45 -8.34 9.12 0.93
CA SER A 45 -8.96 10.44 0.79
C SER A 45 -10.47 10.35 0.47
N LEU A 46 -11.17 9.53 1.26
CA LEU A 46 -12.59 9.16 1.08
C LEU A 46 -13.59 10.33 0.98
N PHE A 47 -13.30 11.45 1.63
CA PHE A 47 -14.25 12.57 1.77
C PHE A 47 -14.11 13.65 0.69
N LEU A 48 -13.04 13.61 -0.09
CA LEU A 48 -12.82 14.63 -1.12
C LEU A 48 -13.72 14.34 -2.31
N SER A 49 -14.41 15.36 -2.79
CA SER A 49 -15.06 15.32 -4.10
C SER A 49 -14.04 15.00 -5.19
N GLU A 50 -14.49 14.58 -6.37
CA GLU A 50 -13.57 14.30 -7.49
C GLU A 50 -12.72 15.53 -7.88
N GLU A 51 -13.30 16.73 -7.78
CA GLU A 51 -12.61 17.99 -8.03
C GLU A 51 -11.60 18.32 -6.92
N GLU A 52 -12.00 18.25 -5.64
CA GLU A 52 -11.11 18.48 -4.49
C GLU A 52 -9.95 17.47 -4.47
N LEU A 53 -10.23 16.20 -4.79
CA LEU A 53 -9.23 15.14 -4.86
C LEU A 53 -8.18 15.43 -5.93
N LEU A 54 -8.62 15.86 -7.12
CA LEU A 54 -7.73 16.20 -8.22
C LEU A 54 -6.89 17.44 -7.89
N GLU A 55 -7.50 18.49 -7.33
CA GLU A 55 -6.79 19.71 -6.91
C GLU A 55 -5.70 19.38 -5.89
N LYS A 56 -6.05 18.63 -4.84
CA LYS A 56 -5.10 18.22 -3.80
C LYS A 56 -4.03 17.27 -4.32
N GLU A 57 -4.34 16.34 -5.22
CA GLU A 57 -3.31 15.48 -5.82
C GLU A 57 -2.25 16.31 -6.57
N GLN A 58 -2.69 17.33 -7.31
CA GLN A 58 -1.80 18.22 -8.05
C GLN A 58 -0.94 19.08 -7.11
N GLU A 59 -1.51 19.57 -6.02
CA GLU A 59 -0.78 20.30 -4.97
C GLU A 59 0.34 19.43 -4.38
N LEU A 60 0.00 18.20 -3.98
CA LEU A 60 0.90 17.30 -3.28
C LEU A 60 1.98 16.68 -4.18
N PHE A 61 1.63 16.31 -5.42
CA PHE A 61 2.52 15.52 -6.28
C PHE A 61 2.92 16.21 -7.58
N GLY A 62 2.45 17.42 -7.82
CA GLY A 62 2.62 18.15 -9.07
C GLY A 62 1.72 17.64 -10.20
N SER A 63 1.62 18.46 -11.24
CA SER A 63 0.87 18.25 -12.47
C SER A 63 1.70 18.67 -13.68
N THR A 64 1.11 18.68 -14.88
CA THR A 64 1.76 19.27 -16.07
C THR A 64 1.94 20.79 -15.95
N LYS A 65 1.15 21.45 -15.10
CA LYS A 65 1.20 22.90 -14.86
C LYS A 65 1.93 23.28 -13.56
N GLN A 66 2.11 22.32 -12.64
CA GLN A 66 2.67 22.56 -11.31
C GLN A 66 3.81 21.61 -11.01
N ILE A 67 4.99 22.15 -10.70
CA ILE A 67 6.13 21.34 -10.27
C ILE A 67 5.85 20.74 -8.89
N SER A 68 6.16 19.45 -8.74
CA SER A 68 6.00 18.74 -7.46
C SER A 68 6.86 19.37 -6.35
N PRO A 69 6.34 19.47 -5.11
CA PRO A 69 7.08 20.01 -3.97
C PRO A 69 8.26 19.13 -3.53
N PHE A 70 8.34 17.88 -3.99
CA PHE A 70 9.42 16.94 -3.68
C PHE A 70 9.82 16.12 -4.92
N THR A 71 11.05 15.61 -4.90
CA THR A 71 11.59 14.68 -5.89
C THR A 71 11.81 13.31 -5.27
N ILE A 72 11.57 12.26 -6.05
CA ILE A 72 11.92 10.88 -5.69
C ILE A 72 13.09 10.48 -6.57
N TYR A 73 14.17 10.02 -5.95
CA TYR A 73 15.21 9.26 -6.62
C TYR A 73 15.08 7.80 -6.23
N ALA A 74 15.23 6.91 -7.20
CA ALA A 74 15.22 5.48 -6.95
C ALA A 74 16.38 4.83 -7.68
N LYS A 75 17.09 3.93 -6.99
CA LYS A 75 18.23 3.21 -7.55
C LYS A 75 18.20 1.77 -7.10
N GLN A 76 18.05 0.85 -8.05
CA GLN A 76 18.29 -0.57 -7.81
C GLN A 76 19.76 -0.78 -7.45
N ARG A 77 20.04 -1.54 -6.38
CA ARG A 77 21.41 -1.89 -6.00
C ARG A 77 21.78 -3.29 -6.47
N ASP A 78 20.89 -4.26 -6.24
CA ASP A 78 21.01 -5.65 -6.68
C ASP A 78 19.62 -6.27 -6.88
N GLU A 79 19.47 -7.58 -7.01
CA GLU A 79 18.16 -8.22 -7.20
C GLU A 79 17.22 -8.12 -5.98
N LYS A 80 17.77 -7.90 -4.79
CA LYS A 80 17.03 -7.91 -3.52
C LYS A 80 16.76 -6.52 -2.97
N TYR A 81 17.64 -5.55 -3.24
CA TYR A 81 17.62 -4.26 -2.59
C TYR A 81 17.61 -3.07 -3.54
N PHE A 82 16.95 -2.01 -3.11
CA PHE A 82 16.93 -0.72 -3.76
C PHE A 82 16.97 0.42 -2.75
N ILE A 83 17.44 1.58 -3.20
CA ILE A 83 17.46 2.80 -2.41
C ILE A 83 16.42 3.75 -2.97
N VAL A 84 15.65 4.38 -2.08
CA VAL A 84 14.75 5.49 -2.40
C VAL A 84 15.21 6.72 -1.64
N VAL A 85 15.23 7.88 -2.30
CA VAL A 85 15.51 9.16 -1.67
C VAL A 85 14.33 10.09 -1.96
N LEU A 86 13.72 10.61 -0.90
CA LEU A 86 12.80 11.73 -0.96
C LEU A 86 13.62 12.99 -0.71
N GLU A 87 13.57 13.96 -1.63
CA GLU A 87 14.27 15.24 -1.51
C GLU A 87 13.26 16.39 -1.67
N GLU A 88 13.35 17.40 -0.83
CA GLU A 88 12.53 18.61 -0.97
C GLU A 88 12.93 19.43 -2.21
N ASN A 89 11.96 19.90 -2.98
CA ASN A 89 12.21 20.82 -4.10
C ASN A 89 11.97 22.29 -3.72
N LYS A 90 11.26 22.53 -2.60
CA LYS A 90 10.88 23.83 -2.10
C LYS A 90 11.10 23.86 -0.59
N GLU A 91 11.55 24.99 -0.08
CA GLU A 91 11.70 25.20 1.35
C GLU A 91 10.33 25.10 2.06
N GLY A 92 10.32 24.55 3.27
CA GLY A 92 9.10 24.35 4.07
C GLY A 92 8.29 23.10 3.71
N VAL A 93 8.77 22.25 2.81
CA VAL A 93 8.12 20.97 2.51
C VAL A 93 8.40 19.98 3.63
N GLU A 94 7.34 19.53 4.30
CA GLU A 94 7.40 18.47 5.31
C GLU A 94 7.53 17.09 4.63
N LEU A 95 8.77 16.62 4.46
CA LEU A 95 9.06 15.35 3.80
C LEU A 95 8.52 14.14 4.58
N GLU A 96 8.32 14.29 5.88
CA GLU A 96 7.81 13.28 6.81
C GLU A 96 6.43 12.78 6.37
N ASN A 97 5.61 13.67 5.82
CA ASN A 97 4.28 13.30 5.31
C ASN A 97 4.36 12.45 4.03
N TYR A 98 5.33 12.74 3.15
CA TYR A 98 5.59 11.92 1.97
C TYR A 98 6.25 10.59 2.33
N ALA A 99 7.10 10.59 3.36
CA ALA A 99 7.66 9.41 3.97
C ALA A 99 6.56 8.48 4.50
N ALA A 100 5.56 9.01 5.22
CA ALA A 100 4.42 8.24 5.68
C ALA A 100 3.65 7.58 4.51
N LEU A 101 3.41 8.32 3.43
CA LEU A 101 2.79 7.78 2.22
C LEU A 101 3.62 6.66 1.56
N PHE A 102 4.94 6.83 1.50
CA PHE A 102 5.84 5.83 0.95
C PHE A 102 5.83 4.55 1.80
N GLU A 103 5.91 4.70 3.12
CA GLU A 103 5.83 3.60 4.08
C GLU A 103 4.51 2.83 3.97
N LEU A 104 3.38 3.54 3.88
CA LEU A 104 2.07 2.94 3.68
C LEU A 104 2.00 2.15 2.36
N ALA A 105 2.57 2.71 1.29
CA ALA A 105 2.62 2.07 -0.02
C ALA A 105 3.45 0.78 -0.01
N CYS A 106 4.56 0.75 0.75
CA CYS A 106 5.36 -0.46 0.95
C CYS A 106 4.57 -1.53 1.72
N ILE A 107 3.86 -1.17 2.79
CA ILE A 107 3.14 -2.13 3.64
C ILE A 107 1.90 -2.71 2.94
N LEU A 108 1.06 -1.85 2.35
CA LEU A 108 -0.22 -2.27 1.77
C LEU A 108 -0.10 -2.81 0.34
N GLY A 109 1.07 -2.69 -0.28
CA GLY A 109 1.28 -3.11 -1.65
C GLY A 109 2.74 -3.37 -1.97
N GLY A 110 3.27 -2.61 -2.90
CA GLY A 110 4.55 -2.88 -3.55
C GLY A 110 4.64 -2.13 -4.88
N PHE A 111 5.62 -2.49 -5.69
CA PHE A 111 5.92 -1.80 -6.95
C PHE A 111 6.00 -2.79 -8.12
N GLY A 112 5.83 -2.30 -9.35
CA GLY A 112 5.96 -3.13 -10.55
C GLY A 112 4.70 -3.87 -11.00
N ARG A 113 4.89 -4.69 -12.04
CA ARG A 113 3.80 -5.43 -12.68
C ARG A 113 3.34 -6.57 -11.78
N GLY A 114 2.06 -6.57 -11.45
CA GLY A 114 1.45 -7.66 -10.68
C GLY A 114 1.38 -7.42 -9.17
N VAL A 115 1.65 -6.21 -8.68
CA VAL A 115 1.45 -5.84 -7.27
C VAL A 115 0.04 -6.16 -6.74
N ARG A 116 -0.98 -5.95 -7.58
CA ARG A 116 -2.37 -6.34 -7.27
C ARG A 116 -2.60 -7.84 -7.24
N LYS A 117 -1.74 -8.59 -7.92
CA LYS A 117 -1.88 -10.02 -8.08
C LYS A 117 -1.19 -10.69 -6.92
N GLU A 118 0.13 -10.55 -6.77
CA GLU A 118 0.90 -11.12 -5.66
C GLU A 118 2.43 -10.86 -5.76
N SER A 119 2.87 -9.83 -6.48
CA SER A 119 4.30 -9.67 -6.83
C SER A 119 4.80 -8.24 -6.72
N GLY A 120 6.09 -8.06 -6.42
CA GLY A 120 6.69 -6.76 -6.15
C GLY A 120 6.43 -6.25 -4.75
N ASN A 121 6.06 -7.12 -3.81
CA ASN A 121 5.95 -6.75 -2.40
C ASN A 121 7.33 -6.36 -1.87
N CYS A 122 7.37 -5.28 -1.08
CA CYS A 122 8.63 -4.74 -0.57
C CYS A 122 8.48 -4.31 0.88
N PHE A 123 9.61 -4.07 1.52
CA PHE A 123 9.67 -3.63 2.92
C PHE A 123 10.86 -2.69 3.09
N ILE A 124 10.81 -1.89 4.15
CA ILE A 124 11.87 -0.96 4.52
C ILE A 124 12.78 -1.67 5.51
N LEU A 125 14.10 -1.62 5.26
CA LEU A 125 15.12 -2.11 6.17
C LEU A 125 15.61 -0.99 7.09
N GLU A 126 15.92 0.16 6.49
CA GLU A 126 16.53 1.30 7.15
C GLU A 126 15.89 2.59 6.60
N LYS A 127 15.60 3.51 7.51
CA LYS A 127 15.23 4.89 7.22
C LYS A 127 16.31 5.81 7.77
N LEU A 128 16.68 6.81 6.99
CA LEU A 128 17.80 7.71 7.26
C LEU A 128 17.38 9.15 6.94
N GLU A 129 17.41 10.06 7.90
CA GLU A 129 17.02 11.47 7.73
C GLU A 129 18.25 12.39 7.70
N LEU A 130 18.45 13.06 6.58
CA LEU A 130 19.60 13.94 6.34
C LEU A 130 19.16 15.42 6.41
N GLY A 131 19.78 16.16 7.32
CA GLY A 131 19.58 17.60 7.49
C GLY A 131 20.26 18.46 6.41
N LEU A 132 20.01 19.78 6.47
CA LEU A 132 20.48 20.78 5.50
C LEU A 132 22.00 20.88 5.38
N ASP A 133 22.73 20.47 6.42
CA ASP A 133 24.18 20.69 6.53
C ASP A 133 25.00 19.49 6.07
N GLY A 134 24.37 18.37 5.70
CA GLY A 134 25.02 17.15 5.22
C GLY A 134 25.98 16.46 6.19
N ASN A 135 26.18 17.03 7.39
CA ASN A 135 27.16 16.61 8.40
C ASN A 135 26.52 16.14 9.72
N GLN A 136 25.19 16.18 9.85
CA GLN A 136 24.50 15.52 10.94
C GLN A 136 23.85 14.24 10.41
N ASP A 137 24.62 13.16 10.50
CA ASP A 137 24.10 11.80 10.47
C ASP A 137 23.55 11.44 11.86
N ILE A 138 22.54 10.60 12.10
CA ILE A 138 21.22 10.30 11.54
C ILE A 138 20.60 9.34 12.59
N GLU A 139 19.33 9.52 12.95
CA GLU A 139 18.58 8.44 13.58
C GLU A 139 18.37 7.31 12.56
N ILE A 140 19.25 6.28 12.58
CA ILE A 140 19.04 5.06 11.80
C ILE A 140 17.93 4.28 12.49
N ASN A 141 16.70 4.57 12.09
CA ASN A 141 15.57 3.77 12.49
C ASN A 141 15.55 2.50 11.64
N ARG A 142 16.08 1.41 12.23
CA ARG A 142 15.88 0.06 11.71
C ARG A 142 14.39 -0.22 11.79
N TYR A 143 13.77 -0.24 10.62
CA TYR A 143 12.33 -0.29 10.51
C TYR A 143 11.89 -1.75 10.75
N LYS A 144 11.47 -2.07 11.97
CA LYS A 144 11.28 -3.45 12.43
C LYS A 144 9.92 -3.65 13.07
N LEU A 145 8.91 -3.95 12.25
CA LEU A 145 7.60 -4.38 12.74
C LEU A 145 7.69 -5.87 13.09
N LYS A 146 7.55 -6.21 14.37
CA LYS A 146 7.88 -7.55 14.87
C LYS A 146 6.76 -8.55 14.67
N ASP A 147 5.53 -8.06 14.82
CA ASP A 147 4.33 -8.90 14.80
C ASP A 147 3.12 -8.19 14.16
N GLN A 148 1.98 -8.88 14.19
CA GLN A 148 0.72 -8.37 13.65
C GLN A 148 0.29 -7.05 14.31
N ASN A 149 0.47 -6.90 15.62
CA ASN A 149 0.05 -5.69 16.34
C ASN A 149 0.89 -4.50 15.92
N ASP A 150 2.20 -4.67 15.78
CA ASP A 150 3.10 -3.61 15.29
C ASP A 150 2.68 -3.14 13.89
N ILE A 151 2.41 -4.09 12.98
CA ILE A 151 1.95 -3.77 11.62
C ILE A 151 0.64 -2.99 11.65
N VAL A 152 -0.32 -3.42 12.47
CA VAL A 152 -1.60 -2.74 12.64
C VAL A 152 -1.39 -1.32 13.15
N CYS A 153 -0.68 -1.16 14.27
CA CYS A 153 -0.44 0.14 14.89
C CYS A 153 0.23 1.08 13.89
N ARG A 154 1.23 0.61 13.16
CA ARG A 154 1.93 1.44 12.18
C ARG A 154 1.03 1.85 11.02
N ILE A 155 0.21 0.95 10.48
CA ILE A 155 -0.77 1.34 9.43
C ILE A 155 -1.75 2.39 9.95
N LEU A 156 -2.24 2.25 11.19
CA LEU A 156 -3.17 3.22 11.79
C LEU A 156 -2.52 4.60 11.97
N GLU A 157 -1.28 4.64 12.45
CA GLU A 157 -0.49 5.86 12.59
C GLU A 157 -0.28 6.53 11.24
N LEU A 158 0.22 5.78 10.24
CA LEU A 158 0.47 6.29 8.90
C LEU A 158 -0.79 6.89 8.27
N ILE A 159 -1.93 6.18 8.33
CA ILE A 159 -3.19 6.70 7.78
C ILE A 159 -3.58 8.01 8.50
N ARG A 160 -3.46 8.08 9.82
CA ARG A 160 -3.79 9.30 10.58
C ARG A 160 -2.87 10.47 10.25
N GLU A 161 -1.56 10.24 10.20
CA GLU A 161 -0.55 11.23 9.81
C GLU A 161 -0.90 11.82 8.43
N ILE A 162 -1.13 10.96 7.44
CA ILE A 162 -1.43 11.40 6.07
C ILE A 162 -2.75 12.17 6.00
N GLN A 163 -3.77 11.73 6.74
CA GLN A 163 -5.06 12.42 6.75
C GLN A 163 -5.01 13.76 7.45
N GLN A 164 -4.36 13.84 8.60
CA GLN A 164 -4.19 15.09 9.32
C GLN A 164 -3.46 16.11 8.45
N TRP A 165 -2.43 15.67 7.74
CA TRP A 165 -1.66 16.51 6.82
C TRP A 165 -2.48 16.96 5.61
N SER A 166 -3.10 16.02 4.89
CA SER A 166 -3.69 16.32 3.56
C SER A 166 -5.16 16.72 3.58
N LEU A 167 -5.91 16.35 4.62
CA LEU A 167 -7.36 16.57 4.73
C LEU A 167 -7.75 17.53 5.87
N GLY A 168 -6.77 17.95 6.69
CA GLY A 168 -6.98 18.85 7.81
C GLY A 168 -7.95 18.28 8.84
N LYS A 169 -9.07 18.96 9.09
CA LYS A 169 -10.09 18.55 10.08
C LYS A 169 -10.94 17.36 9.63
N ARG A 170 -10.94 17.01 8.33
CA ARG A 170 -11.70 15.86 7.80
C ARG A 170 -10.85 14.61 7.99
N SER A 171 -11.20 13.72 8.91
CA SER A 171 -10.49 12.46 9.14
C SER A 171 -11.44 11.27 9.06
N ILE A 172 -10.96 10.11 8.58
CA ILE A 172 -11.77 8.90 8.59
C ILE A 172 -11.65 8.28 9.97
N THR A 173 -12.73 7.70 10.48
CA THR A 173 -12.63 6.85 11.65
C THR A 173 -11.92 5.57 11.25
N VAL A 174 -10.68 5.43 11.67
CA VAL A 174 -9.91 4.19 11.50
C VAL A 174 -9.98 3.38 12.79
N THR A 175 -10.65 2.23 12.75
CA THR A 175 -10.81 1.36 13.93
C THR A 175 -10.09 0.03 13.81
N LYS A 176 -9.46 -0.40 14.91
CA LYS A 176 -8.93 -1.75 15.11
C LYS A 176 -10.05 -2.65 15.62
N LYS A 177 -10.40 -3.71 14.88
CA LYS A 177 -11.26 -4.80 15.39
C LYS A 177 -10.48 -6.10 15.47
N ILE A 178 -10.52 -6.74 16.64
CA ILE A 178 -9.95 -8.07 16.87
C ILE A 178 -11.10 -9.07 16.80
N ASN A 179 -11.02 -10.03 15.89
CA ASN A 179 -11.99 -11.14 15.82
C ASN A 179 -11.50 -12.35 16.64
N ARG A 180 -12.39 -13.29 16.99
CA ARG A 180 -12.08 -14.55 17.71
C ARG A 180 -10.98 -15.39 17.05
N ASP A 181 -10.77 -15.23 15.73
CA ASP A 181 -9.66 -15.85 14.99
C ASP A 181 -8.32 -15.09 15.14
N PHE A 182 -8.24 -14.13 16.06
CA PHE A 182 -7.11 -13.23 16.30
C PHE A 182 -6.66 -12.47 15.05
N LYS A 183 -7.60 -12.16 14.15
CA LYS A 183 -7.34 -11.31 12.97
C LYS A 183 -7.59 -9.87 13.33
N CYS A 184 -6.66 -9.01 12.96
CA CYS A 184 -6.87 -7.58 13.05
C CYS A 184 -7.47 -7.06 11.75
N LYS A 185 -8.57 -6.33 11.90
CA LYS A 185 -9.26 -5.62 10.83
C LYS A 185 -9.13 -4.11 11.06
N VAL A 186 -8.61 -3.40 10.07
CA VAL A 186 -8.71 -1.95 9.98
C VAL A 186 -9.93 -1.62 9.13
N ILE A 187 -10.89 -0.87 9.67
CA ILE A 187 -12.07 -0.40 8.92
C ILE A 187 -11.95 1.10 8.76
N THR A 188 -12.24 1.56 7.55
CA THR A 188 -12.49 2.96 7.22
C THR A 188 -14.00 3.15 7.09
N SER A 189 -14.53 4.25 7.63
CA SER A 189 -15.95 4.59 7.48
C SER A 189 -16.10 6.02 7.01
N GLY A 190 -16.98 6.22 6.03
CA GLY A 190 -17.32 7.52 5.45
C GLY A 190 -18.09 7.32 4.14
N GLN A 191 -18.95 8.28 3.78
CA GLN A 191 -19.53 8.30 2.44
C GLN A 191 -18.44 8.66 1.43
N CYS A 192 -18.21 7.77 0.47
CA CYS A 192 -17.28 8.03 -0.63
C CYS A 192 -17.98 8.95 -1.64
N SER A 193 -17.53 10.21 -1.73
CA SER A 193 -18.11 11.19 -2.65
C SER A 193 -17.50 11.13 -4.06
N ASN A 194 -16.46 10.31 -4.25
CA ASN A 194 -15.74 10.22 -5.52
C ASN A 194 -15.78 8.82 -6.14
N SER A 195 -15.38 8.77 -7.41
CA SER A 195 -15.38 7.54 -8.22
C SER A 195 -14.08 6.72 -8.12
N TYR A 196 -13.20 7.03 -7.16
CA TYR A 196 -11.90 6.40 -6.98
C TYR A 196 -11.90 5.31 -5.89
N PRO A 197 -11.26 4.15 -6.13
CA PRO A 197 -11.25 3.07 -5.17
C PRO A 197 -10.64 3.55 -3.86
N SER A 198 -11.36 3.34 -2.77
CA SER A 198 -10.95 3.72 -1.43
C SER A 198 -10.75 2.52 -0.54
N ILE A 199 -9.91 2.58 0.48
CA ILE A 199 -9.77 1.47 1.42
C ILE A 199 -11.12 1.27 2.10
N GLU A 200 -11.62 0.04 2.18
CA GLU A 200 -12.78 -0.37 3.00
C GLU A 200 -12.33 -1.15 4.23
N GLU A 201 -11.48 -2.16 4.00
CA GLU A 201 -10.97 -3.01 5.06
C GLU A 201 -9.56 -3.53 4.77
N ILE A 202 -8.70 -3.53 5.80
CA ILE A 202 -7.39 -4.18 5.76
C ILE A 202 -7.39 -5.32 6.76
N TRP A 203 -7.09 -6.52 6.28
CA TRP A 203 -6.98 -7.73 7.09
C TRP A 203 -5.53 -8.13 7.21
N ILE A 204 -5.07 -8.32 8.44
CA ILE A 204 -3.68 -8.69 8.73
C ILE A 204 -3.69 -10.04 9.44
N GLY A 205 -2.91 -10.99 8.95
CA GLY A 205 -2.80 -12.33 9.53
C GLY A 205 -2.08 -12.30 10.88
N ASN A 206 -2.41 -13.25 11.74
CA ASN A 206 -1.72 -13.48 13.02
C ASN A 206 -0.64 -14.57 12.94
N ARG A 207 -0.63 -15.35 11.85
CA ARG A 207 0.28 -16.46 11.65
C ARG A 207 1.35 -16.08 10.64
N LYS A 208 2.59 -16.45 10.97
CA LYS A 208 3.72 -16.45 10.05
C LYS A 208 3.49 -17.56 9.03
N ILE A 209 3.51 -17.25 7.74
CA ILE A 209 3.24 -18.21 6.66
C ILE A 209 4.41 -18.17 5.68
N ASN A 210 4.75 -19.32 5.10
CA ASN A 210 5.74 -19.34 4.04
C ASN A 210 5.25 -18.54 2.81
N ILE A 211 6.07 -17.62 2.28
CA ILE A 211 5.66 -16.73 1.17
C ILE A 211 5.17 -17.52 -0.05
N LYS A 212 5.79 -18.66 -0.40
CA LYS A 212 5.34 -19.49 -1.54
C LYS A 212 3.95 -20.09 -1.28
N ILE A 213 3.67 -20.50 -0.04
CA ILE A 213 2.36 -21.00 0.38
C ILE A 213 1.32 -19.88 0.29
N LEU A 214 1.66 -18.67 0.75
CA LEU A 214 0.78 -17.51 0.66
C LEU A 214 0.44 -17.19 -0.81
N MET A 215 1.44 -17.05 -1.68
CA MET A 215 1.23 -16.76 -3.10
C MET A 215 0.36 -17.83 -3.78
N ASN A 216 0.62 -19.11 -3.52
CA ASN A 216 -0.20 -20.20 -4.06
C ASN A 216 -1.63 -20.17 -3.52
N THR A 217 -1.81 -19.81 -2.26
CA THR A 217 -3.13 -19.70 -1.61
C THR A 217 -3.93 -18.55 -2.21
N VAL A 218 -3.33 -17.38 -2.38
CA VAL A 218 -3.95 -16.23 -3.04
C VAL A 218 -4.33 -16.55 -4.49
N LYS A 219 -3.42 -17.13 -5.27
CA LYS A 219 -3.68 -17.55 -6.66
C LYS A 219 -4.81 -18.58 -6.76
N LYS A 220 -4.83 -19.57 -5.85
CA LYS A 220 -5.91 -20.56 -5.79
C LYS A 220 -7.23 -19.90 -5.39
N ALA A 221 -7.23 -19.01 -4.41
CA ALA A 221 -8.43 -18.29 -3.99
C ALA A 221 -9.04 -17.49 -5.15
N LYS A 222 -8.24 -16.73 -5.90
CA LYS A 222 -8.71 -15.99 -7.08
C LYS A 222 -9.34 -16.92 -8.13
N ARG A 223 -8.63 -18.00 -8.51
CA ARG A 223 -9.14 -18.98 -9.49
C ARG A 223 -10.43 -19.67 -9.05
N ASP A 224 -10.53 -20.03 -7.76
CA ASP A 224 -11.73 -20.68 -7.22
C ASP A 224 -12.93 -19.71 -7.26
N LEU A 225 -12.72 -18.44 -6.93
CA LEU A 225 -13.77 -17.41 -6.95
C LEU A 225 -14.21 -17.05 -8.36
N GLU A 226 -13.28 -16.98 -9.31
CA GLU A 226 -13.60 -16.79 -10.74
C GLU A 226 -14.49 -17.91 -11.29
N LYS A 227 -14.38 -19.14 -10.76
CA LYS A 227 -15.24 -20.28 -11.13
C LYS A 227 -16.59 -20.29 -10.42
N ASN A 228 -16.69 -19.69 -9.24
CA ASN A 228 -17.92 -19.67 -8.46
C ASN A 228 -18.87 -18.59 -8.98
N LYS A 229 -19.98 -18.98 -9.62
CA LYS A 229 -20.98 -18.02 -10.15
C LYS A 229 -21.49 -17.03 -9.10
N LYS A 230 -21.57 -17.40 -7.82
CA LYS A 230 -21.98 -16.50 -6.72
C LYS A 230 -20.93 -15.45 -6.34
N CYS A 231 -19.68 -15.68 -6.74
CA CYS A 231 -18.55 -14.78 -6.54
C CYS A 231 -18.01 -14.25 -7.87
N GLN A 232 -18.67 -14.58 -8.99
CA GLN A 232 -18.31 -14.07 -10.32
C GLN A 232 -18.73 -12.61 -10.36
N TYR A 233 -17.84 -11.78 -9.84
CA TYR A 233 -17.88 -10.36 -10.06
C TYR A 233 -17.46 -10.08 -11.52
N LYS A 234 -18.39 -10.37 -12.45
CA LYS A 234 -18.22 -10.12 -13.88
C LYS A 234 -18.54 -8.66 -14.13
N PHE A 235 -17.48 -7.87 -14.19
CA PHE A 235 -17.55 -6.55 -14.78
C PHE A 235 -18.06 -6.67 -16.23
N LYS A 236 -19.34 -6.39 -16.48
CA LYS A 236 -19.85 -6.27 -17.84
C LYS A 236 -19.05 -5.16 -18.54
N ASN A 237 -18.32 -5.53 -19.58
CA ASN A 237 -17.70 -4.66 -20.59
C ASN A 237 -16.51 -3.75 -20.24
N ILE A 238 -15.97 -3.73 -19.01
CA ILE A 238 -14.81 -2.86 -18.68
C ILE A 238 -13.74 -3.62 -17.87
N ARG A 239 -12.48 -3.49 -18.28
CA ARG A 239 -11.30 -4.09 -17.61
C ARG A 239 -10.96 -3.34 -16.34
N TYR A 240 -11.66 -3.61 -15.24
CA TYR A 240 -11.37 -2.94 -13.98
C TYR A 240 -10.20 -3.57 -13.23
N ALA A 241 -9.60 -2.74 -12.36
CA ALA A 241 -8.63 -3.16 -11.37
C ALA A 241 -9.25 -4.18 -10.41
N SER A 242 -8.48 -5.17 -9.95
CA SER A 242 -8.92 -6.03 -8.85
C SER A 242 -9.14 -5.15 -7.60
N PRO A 243 -10.30 -5.25 -6.92
CA PRO A 243 -10.57 -4.48 -5.70
C PRO A 243 -9.85 -5.07 -4.47
N VAL A 244 -9.02 -6.11 -4.66
CA VAL A 244 -8.31 -6.79 -3.59
C VAL A 244 -6.82 -6.78 -3.86
N TYR A 245 -6.08 -6.18 -2.94
CA TYR A 245 -4.63 -6.19 -2.87
C TYR A 245 -4.19 -7.26 -1.89
N ALA A 246 -3.23 -8.08 -2.30
CA ALA A 246 -2.60 -9.07 -1.44
C ALA A 246 -1.13 -8.70 -1.32
N SER A 247 -0.76 -8.16 -0.15
CA SER A 247 0.62 -7.90 0.22
C SER A 247 1.02 -8.77 1.40
N SER A 248 2.25 -8.59 1.86
CA SER A 248 2.76 -9.28 3.04
C SER A 248 3.91 -8.50 3.64
N TYR A 249 4.22 -8.77 4.90
CA TYR A 249 5.35 -8.16 5.60
C TYR A 249 6.29 -9.25 6.14
N PRO A 250 7.61 -9.15 5.94
CA PRO A 250 8.55 -10.19 6.38
C PRO A 250 8.69 -10.18 7.89
N VAL A 251 8.94 -11.35 8.46
CA VAL A 251 9.04 -11.52 9.92
C VAL A 251 10.49 -11.50 10.36
N LEU A 252 10.74 -11.03 11.58
CA LEU A 252 12.08 -11.10 12.17
C LEU A 252 12.38 -12.51 12.71
N ASN A 253 13.59 -12.99 12.47
CA ASN A 253 14.16 -14.18 13.09
C ASN A 253 14.64 -13.88 14.53
N GLU A 254 15.21 -14.87 15.20
CA GLU A 254 15.69 -14.75 16.60
C GLU A 254 16.87 -13.74 16.74
N GLU A 255 17.63 -13.54 15.67
CA GLU A 255 18.73 -12.57 15.58
C GLU A 255 18.23 -11.15 15.26
N GLY A 256 16.92 -10.98 15.04
CA GLY A 256 16.30 -9.73 14.67
C GLY A 256 16.54 -9.31 13.22
N GLU A 257 16.88 -10.24 12.33
CA GLU A 257 16.97 -10.06 10.88
C GLU A 257 15.68 -10.52 10.18
N PHE A 258 15.39 -9.98 9.00
CA PHE A 258 14.20 -10.37 8.24
C PHE A 258 14.34 -11.76 7.59
N ASP A 259 13.46 -12.70 7.96
CA ASP A 259 13.28 -13.97 7.26
C ASP A 259 12.31 -13.79 6.09
N LEU A 260 12.84 -13.62 4.88
CA LEU A 260 12.05 -13.45 3.66
C LEU A 260 11.24 -14.70 3.26
N LYS A 261 11.48 -15.86 3.90
CA LYS A 261 10.66 -17.06 3.67
C LYS A 261 9.36 -17.00 4.46
N LEU A 262 9.31 -16.28 5.58
CA LEU A 262 8.18 -16.21 6.49
C LEU A 262 7.60 -14.80 6.52
N VAL A 263 6.30 -14.69 6.24
CA VAL A 263 5.61 -13.41 6.15
C VAL A 263 4.31 -13.40 6.93
N ILE A 264 3.88 -12.20 7.31
CA ILE A 264 2.53 -11.92 7.78
C ILE A 264 1.70 -11.46 6.57
N PRO A 265 0.63 -12.18 6.18
CA PRO A 265 -0.21 -11.76 5.06
C PRO A 265 -1.03 -10.53 5.39
N ILE A 266 -1.15 -9.62 4.42
CA ILE A 266 -1.95 -8.40 4.49
C ILE A 266 -2.87 -8.38 3.26
N ILE A 267 -4.18 -8.32 3.47
CA ILE A 267 -5.17 -8.23 2.40
C ILE A 267 -5.93 -6.93 2.55
N THR A 268 -5.84 -6.05 1.55
CA THR A 268 -6.57 -4.79 1.50
C THR A 268 -7.70 -4.89 0.50
N PHE A 269 -8.92 -4.69 0.97
CA PHE A 269 -10.11 -4.58 0.15
C PHE A 269 -10.44 -3.12 -0.06
N LEU A 270 -10.73 -2.79 -1.31
CA LEU A 270 -11.08 -1.45 -1.74
C LEU A 270 -12.55 -1.36 -2.09
N SER A 271 -13.09 -0.15 -2.00
CA SER A 271 -14.44 0.15 -2.41
C SER A 271 -14.59 -0.05 -3.89
N ASN A 272 -15.77 -0.52 -4.21
CA ASN A 272 -16.15 -0.75 -5.57
C ASN A 272 -16.92 0.46 -6.08
N THR A 273 -16.18 1.41 -6.62
CA THR A 273 -16.73 2.71 -7.03
C THR A 273 -17.73 2.63 -8.17
N PHE A 274 -17.83 1.47 -8.83
CA PHE A 274 -18.86 1.21 -9.82
C PHE A 274 -20.23 0.95 -9.18
N LEU A 275 -20.28 0.26 -8.04
CA LEU A 275 -21.53 0.05 -7.30
C LEU A 275 -22.16 1.38 -6.89
N ASN A 276 -21.32 2.36 -6.53
CA ASN A 276 -21.79 3.69 -6.12
C ASN A 276 -22.40 4.52 -7.26
N LYS A 277 -22.20 4.14 -8.54
CA LYS A 277 -22.74 4.87 -9.70
C LYS A 277 -24.03 4.28 -10.26
N LEU A 278 -24.36 3.05 -9.87
CA LEU A 278 -25.58 2.37 -10.29
C LEU A 278 -26.43 2.18 -9.05
N ASP A 279 -27.34 3.11 -8.80
CA ASP A 279 -28.29 3.12 -7.67
C ASP A 279 -29.18 1.85 -7.54
N GLU A 280 -28.98 0.82 -8.38
CA GLU A 280 -29.91 -0.29 -8.56
C GLU A 280 -29.31 -1.71 -8.47
N ASN A 281 -28.03 -1.89 -8.09
CA ASN A 281 -27.38 -3.20 -8.17
C ASN A 281 -27.06 -3.88 -6.82
N ILE A 282 -28.09 -4.05 -5.98
CA ILE A 282 -28.03 -4.81 -4.70
C ILE A 282 -27.40 -6.20 -4.90
N GLU A 283 -27.65 -6.85 -6.04
CA GLU A 283 -27.07 -8.16 -6.36
C GLU A 283 -25.53 -8.09 -6.49
N GLU A 284 -25.00 -7.05 -7.13
CA GLU A 284 -23.56 -6.89 -7.35
C GLU A 284 -22.81 -6.57 -6.04
N GLU A 285 -23.43 -5.79 -5.15
CA GLU A 285 -22.90 -5.55 -3.79
C GLU A 285 -22.85 -6.84 -2.97
N SER A 286 -23.94 -7.62 -2.98
CA SER A 286 -23.99 -8.93 -2.34
C SER A 286 -22.95 -9.90 -2.91
N GLN A 287 -22.75 -9.91 -4.23
CA GLN A 287 -21.70 -10.70 -4.88
C GLN A 287 -20.29 -10.24 -4.45
N TYR A 288 -20.05 -8.93 -4.31
CA TYR A 288 -18.78 -8.41 -3.83
C TYR A 288 -18.52 -8.78 -2.36
N GLU A 289 -19.51 -8.64 -1.48
CA GLU A 289 -19.40 -9.07 -0.09
C GLU A 289 -19.16 -10.59 0.05
N ASN A 290 -19.83 -11.38 -0.78
CA ASN A 290 -19.59 -12.82 -0.88
C ASN A 290 -18.16 -13.11 -1.35
N TYR A 291 -17.67 -12.37 -2.35
CA TYR A 291 -16.29 -12.47 -2.82
C TYR A 291 -15.30 -12.16 -1.69
N LYS A 292 -15.47 -11.04 -0.97
CA LYS A 292 -14.61 -10.67 0.17
C LYS A 292 -14.62 -11.77 1.23
N THR A 293 -15.80 -12.24 1.60
CA THR A 293 -15.97 -13.31 2.59
C THR A 293 -15.24 -14.58 2.21
N GLU A 294 -15.47 -15.10 1.01
CA GLU A 294 -14.86 -16.34 0.56
C GLU A 294 -13.35 -16.19 0.33
N PHE A 295 -12.89 -15.04 -0.15
CA PHE A 295 -11.45 -14.75 -0.28
C PHE A 295 -10.76 -14.77 1.10
N ARG A 296 -11.34 -14.11 2.11
CA ARG A 296 -10.82 -14.10 3.49
C ARG A 296 -10.74 -15.51 4.07
N LYS A 297 -11.80 -16.31 3.91
CA LYS A 297 -11.81 -17.70 4.38
C LYS A 297 -10.68 -18.50 3.74
N LYS A 298 -10.50 -18.38 2.42
CA LYS A 298 -9.48 -19.14 1.69
C LYS A 298 -8.05 -18.73 2.04
N VAL A 299 -7.79 -17.45 2.32
CA VAL A 299 -6.44 -16.95 2.64
C VAL A 299 -6.08 -17.14 4.11
N PHE A 300 -7.02 -16.94 5.03
CA PHE A 300 -6.71 -16.85 6.47
C PHE A 300 -7.35 -17.92 7.36
N LEU A 301 -8.24 -18.80 6.88
CA LEU A 301 -8.89 -19.85 7.71
C LEU A 301 -8.40 -21.26 7.37
N ARG A 302 -7.13 -21.40 7.00
CA ARG A 302 -6.48 -22.71 6.86
C ARG A 302 -5.61 -23.04 8.07
#